data_AF-A0A645EPP7-F1
#
_entry.id   AF-A0A645EPP7-F1
#
_cell.length_a   1.000
_cell.length_b   1.000
_cell.length_c   1.000
_cell.angle_alpha   90.00
_cell.angle_beta   90.00
_cell.angle_gamma   90.00
#
_symmetry.space_group_name_H-M   'P 1'
#
loop_
_entity.id
_entity.type
_entity.pdbx_description
1 polymer ?
#
loop_
_entity_poly.entity_id
_entity_poly.type
_entity_poly.pdbx_seq_one_letter_code
_entity_poly.pdbx_strand_id
1 'polypeptide(L)'
;MRAQASRGVDLKEGTMKEKIVAILSLIVPLFVSAFQRAEDLANAMESRGYAPGQQRTRYKVLKIKGKDITLLVLSSMITVGLFVYAFIL
;
A
#
# COMPACT_ATOMS: atom_id res chain seq x y z
N MET A 1 -14.44 -5.06 -11.76
CA MET A 1 -15.21 -6.29 -11.50
C MET A 1 -16.43 -6.43 -12.40
N ARG A 2 -17.29 -5.40 -12.57
CA ARG A 2 -18.48 -5.47 -13.43
C ARG A 2 -18.21 -5.84 -14.91
N ALA A 3 -17.06 -5.43 -15.45
CA ALA A 3 -16.68 -5.70 -16.84
C ALA A 3 -16.38 -7.17 -17.16
N GLN A 4 -15.92 -7.98 -16.18
CA GLN A 4 -15.73 -9.42 -16.39
C GLN A 4 -17.00 -10.20 -16.04
N ALA A 5 -17.77 -9.73 -15.06
CA ALA A 5 -19.12 -10.26 -14.79
C ALA A 5 -20.05 -10.09 -16.01
N SER A 6 -19.96 -8.96 -16.74
CA SER A 6 -20.70 -8.76 -18.00
C SER A 6 -20.17 -9.61 -19.17
N ARG A 7 -18.99 -10.22 -19.05
CA ARG A 7 -18.41 -11.16 -20.02
C ARG A 7 -18.66 -12.63 -19.63
N GLY A 8 -19.53 -12.87 -18.63
CA GLY A 8 -19.97 -14.21 -18.24
C GLY A 8 -19.11 -14.90 -17.18
N VAL A 9 -18.16 -14.20 -16.55
CA VAL A 9 -17.38 -14.76 -15.44
C VAL A 9 -18.22 -14.76 -14.17
N ASP A 10 -18.72 -15.93 -13.76
CA ASP A 10 -19.38 -16.11 -12.47
C ASP A 10 -18.33 -16.24 -11.36
N LEU A 11 -18.39 -15.33 -10.39
CA LEU A 11 -17.46 -15.23 -9.26
C LEU A 11 -18.09 -15.74 -7.95
N LYS A 12 -19.39 -16.07 -7.96
CA LYS A 12 -20.14 -16.46 -6.75
C LYS A 12 -20.36 -17.97 -6.69
N GLU A 13 -20.70 -18.59 -7.82
CA GLU A 13 -21.00 -20.02 -7.89
C GLU A 13 -19.82 -20.84 -8.46
N GLY A 14 -19.85 -22.16 -8.28
CA GLY A 14 -18.82 -23.08 -8.75
C GLY A 14 -17.89 -23.67 -7.67
N THR A 15 -17.15 -24.70 -8.07
CA THR A 15 -16.13 -25.42 -7.30
C THR A 15 -14.91 -24.54 -7.04
N MET A 16 -14.06 -24.93 -6.07
CA MET A 16 -12.85 -24.17 -5.72
C MET A 16 -11.92 -23.92 -6.92
N LYS A 17 -11.84 -24.88 -7.86
CA LYS A 17 -11.02 -24.76 -9.07
C LYS A 17 -11.58 -23.69 -10.03
N GLU A 18 -12.90 -23.67 -10.23
CA GLU A 18 -13.57 -22.70 -11.12
C GLU A 18 -13.42 -21.27 -10.58
N LYS A 19 -13.50 -21.10 -9.26
CA LYS A 19 -13.27 -19.80 -8.60
C LYS A 19 -11.86 -19.28 -8.80
N ILE A 20 -10.84 -20.14 -8.73
CA ILE A 20 -9.44 -19.75 -8.97
C ILE A 20 -9.28 -19.28 -10.43
N VAL A 21 -9.83 -20.01 -11.40
CA VAL A 21 -9.77 -19.63 -12.82
C VAL A 21 -10.51 -18.31 -13.07
N ALA A 22 -11.66 -18.10 -12.44
CA ALA A 22 -12.40 -16.85 -12.51
C ALA A 22 -11.59 -15.65 -11.96
N ILE A 23 -10.84 -15.84 -10.88
CA ILE A 23 -9.95 -14.81 -10.32
C ILE A 23 -8.80 -14.48 -11.28
N LEU A 24 -8.21 -15.50 -11.93
CA LEU A 24 -7.14 -15.28 -12.91
C LEU A 24 -7.58 -14.38 -14.08
N SER A 25 -8.84 -14.49 -14.51
CA SER A 25 -9.42 -13.60 -15.55
C SER A 25 -9.45 -12.12 -15.17
N LEU A 26 -9.43 -11.81 -13.87
CA LEU A 26 -9.36 -10.45 -13.33
C LEU A 26 -7.93 -10.01 -13.11
N ILE A 27 -7.08 -10.89 -12.56
CA ILE A 27 -5.70 -10.58 -12.20
C ILE A 27 -4.88 -10.26 -13.45
N VAL A 28 -4.97 -11.07 -14.51
CA VAL A 28 -4.13 -10.89 -15.70
C VAL A 28 -4.35 -9.52 -16.36
N PRO A 29 -5.59 -9.08 -16.66
CA PRO A 29 -5.81 -7.74 -17.23
C PRO A 29 -5.43 -6.61 -16.28
N LEU A 30 -5.64 -6.78 -14.97
CA LEU A 30 -5.26 -5.78 -13.97
C LEU A 30 -3.74 -5.60 -13.92
N PHE A 31 -3.01 -6.70 -14.01
CA PHE A 31 -1.56 -6.71 -14.05
C PHE A 31 -1.04 -5.99 -15.29
N VAL A 32 -1.52 -6.36 -16.48
CA VAL A 32 -1.14 -5.68 -17.74
C VAL A 32 -1.44 -4.18 -17.66
N SER A 33 -2.62 -3.79 -17.16
CA SER A 33 -2.97 -2.38 -16.99
C SER A 33 -2.08 -1.65 -15.97
N ALA A 34 -1.67 -2.31 -14.89
CA ALA A 34 -0.75 -1.73 -13.92
C ALA A 34 0.64 -1.51 -14.50
N PHE A 35 1.14 -2.43 -15.33
CA PHE A 35 2.42 -2.27 -16.03
C PHE A 35 2.39 -1.13 -17.04
N GLN A 36 1.35 -1.05 -17.88
CA GLN A 36 1.19 0.07 -18.81
C GLN A 36 1.22 1.41 -18.06
N ARG A 37 0.51 1.51 -16.94
CA ARG A 37 0.50 2.71 -16.12
C ARG A 37 1.86 3.03 -15.50
N ALA A 38 2.63 2.00 -15.12
CA ALA A 38 3.97 2.18 -14.59
C ALA A 38 4.93 2.72 -15.67
N GLU A 39 4.82 2.22 -16.90
CA GLU A 39 5.59 2.70 -18.05
C GLU A 39 5.22 4.14 -18.41
N ASP A 40 3.93 4.45 -18.54
CA ASP A 40 3.46 5.81 -18.80
C ASP A 40 3.92 6.79 -17.71
N LEU A 41 3.90 6.35 -16.45
CA LEU A 41 4.39 7.14 -15.32
C LEU A 41 5.91 7.34 -15.40
N ALA A 42 6.69 6.31 -15.72
CA ALA A 42 8.14 6.41 -15.87
C ALA A 42 8.51 7.42 -16.98
N ASN A 43 7.89 7.29 -18.16
CA ASN A 43 8.07 8.23 -19.27
C ASN A 43 7.68 9.67 -18.89
N ALA A 44 6.58 9.84 -18.14
CA ALA A 44 6.16 11.16 -17.64
C ALA A 44 7.10 11.73 -16.57
N MET A 45 7.76 10.87 -15.78
CA MET A 45 8.77 11.27 -14.81
C MET A 45 10.04 11.75 -15.54
N GLU A 46 10.52 10.99 -16.51
CA GLU A 46 11.71 11.35 -17.31
C GLU A 46 11.48 12.64 -18.12
N SER A 47 10.30 12.81 -18.73
CA SER A 47 9.99 14.05 -19.47
C SER A 47 9.95 15.30 -18.57
N ARG A 48 9.68 15.13 -17.27
CA ARG A 48 9.79 16.17 -16.25
C ARG A 48 11.21 16.37 -15.70
N GLY A 49 12.20 15.70 -16.27
CA GLY A 49 13.59 15.75 -15.84
C GLY A 49 13.87 14.98 -14.55
N TYR A 50 13.02 14.00 -14.18
CA TYR A 50 13.29 13.17 -13.02
C TYR A 50 14.44 12.20 -13.31
N ALA A 51 15.62 12.47 -12.74
CA ALA A 51 16.78 11.59 -12.82
C ALA A 51 16.90 10.73 -11.55
N PRO A 52 16.84 9.38 -11.64
CA PRO A 52 17.15 8.48 -10.52
C PRO A 52 18.56 8.74 -9.95
N GLY A 53 18.71 8.72 -8.63
CA GLY A 53 20.03 8.84 -7.97
C GLY A 53 20.58 10.26 -7.79
N GLN A 54 19.98 11.29 -8.40
CA GLN A 54 20.39 12.67 -8.14
C GLN A 54 19.87 13.19 -6.78
N GLN A 55 20.55 14.20 -6.22
CA GLN A 55 20.06 14.89 -5.02
C GLN A 55 18.74 15.61 -5.31
N ARG A 56 17.80 15.56 -4.36
CA ARG A 56 16.47 16.14 -4.51
C ARG A 56 16.06 16.90 -3.27
N THR A 57 15.32 17.98 -3.48
CA THR A 57 14.62 18.67 -2.41
C THR A 57 13.29 17.96 -2.10
N ARG A 58 12.82 18.05 -0.85
CA ARG A 58 11.56 17.45 -0.42
C ARG A 58 10.49 18.53 -0.34
N TYR A 59 9.44 18.42 -1.15
CA TYR A 59 8.29 19.33 -1.08
C TYR A 59 7.45 19.10 0.18
N LYS A 60 7.15 17.84 0.52
CA LYS A 60 6.46 17.47 1.77
C LYS A 60 7.49 17.08 2.83
N VAL A 61 7.69 17.96 3.80
CA VAL A 61 8.55 17.71 4.97
C VAL A 61 7.67 17.47 6.19
N LEU A 62 7.89 16.34 6.87
CA LEU A 62 7.23 16.02 8.13
C LEU A 62 7.83 16.91 9.23
N LYS A 63 6.97 17.60 9.98
CA LYS A 63 7.37 18.41 11.14
C LYS A 63 6.80 17.75 12.39
N ILE A 64 7.64 17.58 13.41
CA ILE A 64 7.20 17.11 14.72
C ILE A 64 6.21 18.12 15.27
N LYS A 65 5.04 17.64 15.65
CA LYS A 65 4.02 18.42 16.34
C LYS A 65 4.08 18.12 17.83
N GLY A 66 3.60 19.04 18.66
CA GLY A 66 3.49 18.82 20.09
C GLY A 66 2.73 17.53 20.44
N LYS A 67 1.71 17.17 19.65
CA LYS A 67 0.95 15.92 19.80
C LYS A 67 1.83 14.67 19.66
N ASP A 68 2.81 14.69 18.76
CA ASP A 68 3.71 13.56 18.52
C ASP A 68 4.57 13.32 19.76
N ILE A 69 5.06 14.40 20.37
CA ILE A 69 5.84 14.34 21.61
C ILE A 69 4.97 13.87 22.78
N THR A 70 3.77 14.41 22.94
CA THR A 70 2.88 13.99 24.05
C THR A 70 2.51 12.51 23.97
N LEU A 71 2.21 12.01 22.76
CA LEU A 71 1.90 10.59 22.57
C LEU A 71 3.13 9.70 22.79
N LEU A 72 4.30 10.15 22.36
CA LEU A 72 5.56 9.42 22.58
C LEU A 72 5.90 9.32 24.07
N VAL A 73 5.75 10.41 24.84
CA VAL A 73 5.97 10.40 26.29
C VAL A 73 4.95 9.50 26.99
N LEU A 74 3.66 9.64 26.66
CA LEU A 74 2.60 8.84 27.29
C LEU A 74 2.77 7.34 27.02
N SER A 75 3.03 6.97 25.76
CA SER A 75 3.28 5.56 25.40
C SER A 75 4.51 4.99 26.10
N SER A 76 5.60 5.76 26.16
CA SER A 76 6.82 5.35 26.88
C SER A 76 6.57 5.15 28.37
N MET A 77 5.82 6.05 29.02
CA MET A 77 5.44 5.90 30.44
C MET A 77 4.62 4.64 30.69
N ILE A 78 3.63 4.35 29.84
CA ILE A 78 2.82 3.14 29.96
C ILE A 78 3.69 1.90 29.82
N THR A 79 4.56 1.84 28.81
CA THR A 79 5.46 0.70 28.59
C THR A 79 6.37 0.49 29.79
N VAL A 80 7.02 1.54 30.30
CA VAL A 80 7.89 1.43 31.48
C VAL A 80 7.10 1.00 32.72
N GLY A 81 5.91 1.55 32.93
CA GLY A 81 5.03 1.16 34.04
C GLY A 81 4.67 -0.33 34.00
N LEU A 82 4.35 -0.87 32.82
CA LEU A 82 4.08 -2.30 32.64
C LEU A 82 5.31 -3.16 32.89
N PHE A 83 6.50 -2.74 32.41
CA PHE A 83 7.74 -3.47 32.67
C PHE A 83 8.10 -3.53 34.15
N VAL A 84 7.93 -2.41 34.87
CA VAL A 84 8.17 -2.36 36.32
C VAL A 84 7.16 -3.24 37.06
N TYR A 85 5.88 -3.17 36.70
CA TYR A 85 4.85 -4.03 37.29
C TYR A 85 5.17 -5.51 37.10
N ALA A 86 5.59 -5.91 35.90
CA ALA A 86 5.97 -7.29 35.58
C ALA A 86 7.29 -7.75 36.23
N PHE A 87 8.16 -6.82 36.67
CA PHE A 87 9.39 -7.17 37.38
C PHE A 87 9.19 -7.30 38.89
N ILE A 88 8.20 -6.57 39.44
CA ILE A 88 7.88 -6.59 40.87
C ILE A 88 6.98 -7.78 41.25
N LEU A 89 6.15 -8.27 40.33
CA LEU A 89 5.22 -9.38 40.51
C LEU A 89 5.78 -10.68 39.92
#